data_AF-A0A3G6TBK1-F1
#
_entry.id   AF-A0A3G6TBK1-F1
#
_cell.length_a   1.000
_cell.length_b   1.000
_cell.length_c   1.000
_cell.angle_alpha   90.00
_cell.angle_beta   90.00
_cell.angle_gamma   90.00
#
_symmetry.space_group_name_H-M   'P 1'
#
loop_
_entity.id
_entity.type
_entity.pdbx_description
1 polymer ?
#
loop_
_entity_poly.entity_id
_entity_poly.type
_entity_poly.pdbx_seq_one_letter_code
_entity_poly.pdbx_strand_id
1 'polypeptide(L)'
;MYRQSYFFNLKIITMGTYSIIYLKKPENAKEINELLKEKYNLKYETYNGIEYGLFFSQEMFDEDLRYMNEEKEGFSNLPHFKRPISKETYYSLIFGAGNCFGDIGTVCIKISSISEKDIDTIRSLQEFSKTPEFKKLINFRKSKNLQRLLQTKI
;
A
#
# COMPACT_ATOMS: atom_id res chain seq x y z
N MET A 1 -1.85 6.34 19.43
CA MET A 1 -1.13 6.83 18.24
C MET A 1 -1.39 5.81 17.13
N TYR A 2 -2.49 5.98 16.37
CA TYR A 2 -2.91 5.03 15.33
C TYR A 2 -2.59 5.64 13.96
N ARG A 3 -1.47 5.24 13.34
CA ARG A 3 -1.35 5.33 11.89
C ARG A 3 -1.88 3.98 11.39
N GLN A 4 -2.94 4.03 10.59
CA GLN A 4 -3.48 2.84 9.97
C GLN A 4 -2.48 2.43 8.91
N SER A 5 -1.65 1.45 9.20
CA SER A 5 -1.35 0.45 8.19
C SER A 5 -2.72 -0.09 7.75
N TYR A 6 -3.16 0.34 6.57
CA TYR A 6 -4.45 0.00 5.95
C TYR A 6 -4.70 -1.52 5.87
N PHE A 7 -3.70 -2.32 6.22
CA PHE A 7 -3.64 -3.76 6.08
C PHE A 7 -4.06 -4.54 7.33
N PHE A 8 -3.75 -4.04 8.54
CA PHE A 8 -4.10 -4.74 9.79
C PHE A 8 -5.58 -4.61 10.18
N ASN A 9 -6.32 -3.71 9.53
CA ASN A 9 -7.76 -3.58 9.67
C ASN A 9 -8.38 -3.53 8.27
N LEU A 10 -8.88 -4.67 7.78
CA LEU A 10 -9.86 -4.71 6.68
C LEU A 10 -11.13 -3.88 6.98
N LYS A 11 -11.24 -3.31 8.19
CA LYS A 11 -12.23 -2.32 8.56
C LYS A 11 -12.09 -1.04 7.76
N ILE A 12 -12.96 -0.99 6.75
CA ILE A 12 -13.56 0.16 6.09
C ILE A 12 -12.72 0.74 4.94
N ILE A 13 -12.69 0.01 3.83
CA ILE A 13 -12.66 0.65 2.50
C ILE A 13 -13.91 1.53 2.43
N THR A 14 -13.72 2.84 2.55
CA THR A 14 -14.80 3.79 2.33
C THR A 14 -14.94 4.03 0.83
N MET A 15 -16.15 3.95 0.28
CA MET A 15 -16.43 4.35 -1.11
C MET A 15 -15.69 5.65 -1.47
N GLY A 16 -15.01 5.68 -2.61
CA GLY A 16 -14.19 6.83 -2.98
C GLY A 16 -13.35 6.62 -4.22
N THR A 17 -12.66 7.69 -4.62
CA THR A 17 -11.72 7.67 -5.74
C THR A 17 -10.31 7.44 -5.20
N TYR A 18 -9.62 6.47 -5.77
CA TYR A 18 -8.26 6.08 -5.38
C TYR A 18 -7.30 6.32 -6.53
N SER A 19 -6.09 6.77 -6.21
CA SER A 19 -4.93 6.70 -7.10
C SER A 19 -4.18 5.42 -6.80
N ILE A 20 -3.92 4.63 -7.84
CA ILE A 20 -3.16 3.39 -7.75
C ILE A 20 -1.94 3.53 -8.63
N ILE A 21 -0.75 3.47 -8.03
CA ILE A 21 0.51 3.56 -8.76
C ILE A 21 1.16 2.18 -8.75
N TYR A 22 1.51 1.69 -9.93
CA TYR A 22 2.15 0.38 -10.10
C TYR A 22 3.64 0.56 -10.38
N LEU A 23 4.46 -0.27 -9.75
CA LEU A 23 5.84 -0.49 -10.18
C LEU A 23 5.85 -1.27 -11.50
N LYS A 24 6.91 -1.08 -12.30
CA LYS A 24 7.20 -1.95 -13.45
C LYS A 24 7.69 -3.32 -13.02
N LYS A 25 8.42 -3.38 -11.91
CA LYS A 25 8.98 -4.58 -11.29
C LYS A 25 8.49 -4.66 -9.84
N PRO A 26 7.38 -5.35 -9.55
CA PRO A 26 6.82 -5.48 -8.21
C PRO A 26 7.80 -6.05 -7.18
N GLU A 27 8.72 -6.91 -7.60
CA GLU A 27 9.74 -7.55 -6.77
C GLU A 27 10.72 -6.54 -6.13
N ASN A 28 10.89 -5.35 -6.72
CA ASN A 28 11.74 -4.29 -6.18
C ASN A 28 11.02 -3.40 -5.15
N ALA A 29 9.78 -3.71 -4.74
CA ALA A 29 9.01 -2.85 -3.84
C ALA A 29 9.74 -2.51 -2.54
N LYS A 30 10.46 -3.48 -1.95
CA LYS A 30 11.25 -3.29 -0.73
C LYS A 30 12.38 -2.28 -0.93
N GLU A 31 13.24 -2.50 -1.91
CA GLU A 31 14.36 -1.63 -2.25
C GLU A 31 13.91 -0.20 -2.56
N ILE A 32 12.77 -0.06 -3.27
CA ILE A 32 12.20 1.24 -3.59
C ILE A 32 11.66 1.93 -2.33
N ASN A 33 11.05 1.19 -1.41
CA ASN A 33 10.62 1.76 -0.14
C ASN A 33 11.80 2.27 0.69
N GLU A 34 12.89 1.50 0.78
CA GLU A 34 14.13 1.90 1.44
C GLU A 34 14.69 3.18 0.82
N LEU A 35 14.81 3.22 -0.52
CA LEU A 35 15.22 4.42 -1.25
C LEU A 35 14.34 5.64 -0.93
N LEU A 36 13.01 5.46 -0.91
CA LEU A 36 12.07 6.54 -0.64
C LEU A 36 12.13 7.02 0.80
N LYS A 37 12.33 6.11 1.75
CA LYS A 37 12.54 6.41 3.17
C LYS A 37 13.77 7.29 3.35
N GLU A 38 14.89 6.89 2.76
CA GLU A 38 16.17 7.60 2.88
C GLU A 38 16.13 8.97 2.19
N LYS A 39 15.60 9.04 0.96
CA LYS A 39 15.62 10.27 0.17
C LYS A 39 14.58 11.30 0.58
N TYR A 40 13.41 10.86 1.03
CA TYR A 40 12.26 11.74 1.31
C TYR A 40 11.87 11.75 2.79
N ASN A 41 12.68 11.15 3.66
CA ASN A 41 12.46 11.09 5.12
C ASN A 41 11.06 10.58 5.49
N LEU A 42 10.54 9.62 4.71
CA LEU A 42 9.24 9.02 4.97
C LEU A 42 9.33 8.16 6.24
N LYS A 43 8.35 8.33 7.12
CA LYS A 43 8.24 7.52 8.35
C LYS A 43 7.35 6.33 8.10
N TYR A 44 7.93 5.13 8.12
CA TYR A 44 7.22 3.87 8.02
C TYR A 44 6.99 3.25 9.39
N GLU A 45 5.94 2.45 9.49
CA GLU A 45 5.69 1.62 10.67
C GLU A 45 6.39 0.28 10.50
N THR A 46 6.76 -0.33 11.63
CA THR A 46 7.40 -1.65 11.63
C THR A 46 6.54 -2.61 12.44
N TYR A 47 6.19 -3.74 11.82
CA TYR A 47 5.45 -4.82 12.47
C TYR A 47 6.25 -6.12 12.32
N ASN A 48 6.56 -6.76 13.44
CA ASN A 48 7.33 -8.00 13.47
C ASN A 48 8.66 -7.93 12.66
N GLY A 49 9.34 -6.78 12.70
CA GLY A 49 10.57 -6.54 11.94
C GLY A 49 10.37 -6.19 10.46
N ILE A 50 9.14 -6.19 9.95
CA ILE A 50 8.80 -5.80 8.58
C ILE A 50 8.39 -4.33 8.54
N GLU A 51 9.07 -3.53 7.73
CA GLU A 51 8.72 -2.13 7.51
C GLU A 51 7.61 -2.00 6.47
N TYR A 52 6.49 -1.40 6.87
CA TYR A 52 5.35 -1.11 6.01
C TYR A 52 5.57 0.22 5.29
N GLY A 53 6.33 0.12 4.20
CA GLY A 53 6.61 1.20 3.27
C GLY A 53 5.46 1.56 2.34
N LEU A 54 5.75 2.49 1.41
CA LEU A 54 4.75 3.08 0.53
C LEU A 54 4.21 2.10 -0.52
N PHE A 55 5.10 1.36 -1.20
CA PHE A 55 4.75 0.32 -2.14
C PHE A 55 4.58 -1.00 -1.40
N PHE A 56 3.42 -1.63 -1.55
CA PHE A 56 3.12 -2.88 -0.87
C PHE A 56 4.05 -4.00 -1.34
N SER A 57 4.84 -4.59 -0.45
CA SER A 57 5.83 -5.60 -0.80
C SER A 57 5.31 -7.02 -0.54
N GLN A 58 6.04 -8.02 -1.06
CA GLN A 58 5.76 -9.42 -0.75
C GLN A 58 5.92 -9.72 0.76
N GLU A 59 6.89 -9.09 1.43
CA GLU A 59 7.10 -9.26 2.87
C GLU A 59 5.94 -8.70 3.70
N MET A 60 5.39 -7.54 3.31
CA MET A 60 4.18 -7.01 3.96
C MET A 60 3.00 -7.96 3.78
N PHE A 61 2.82 -8.50 2.57
CA PHE A 61 1.76 -9.47 2.29
C PHE A 61 1.89 -10.73 3.16
N ASP A 62 3.11 -11.27 3.27
CA ASP A 62 3.33 -12.51 4.02
C ASP A 62 3.17 -12.27 5.54
N GLU A 63 3.59 -11.11 6.06
CA GLU A 63 3.35 -10.72 7.46
C GLU A 63 1.86 -10.47 7.74
N ASP A 64 1.15 -9.82 6.83
CA ASP A 64 -0.30 -9.63 6.95
C ASP A 64 -1.03 -10.98 6.97
N LEU A 65 -0.64 -11.91 6.09
CA LEU A 65 -1.20 -13.27 6.06
C LEU A 65 -0.91 -14.02 7.36
N ARG A 66 0.33 -13.93 7.86
CA ARG A 66 0.71 -14.48 9.16
C ARG A 66 -0.16 -13.91 10.28
N TYR A 67 -0.29 -12.58 10.36
CA TYR A 67 -1.12 -11.91 11.34
C TYR A 67 -2.57 -12.41 11.31
N MET A 68 -3.16 -12.53 10.12
CA MET A 68 -4.53 -13.02 9.96
C MET A 68 -4.71 -14.48 10.39
N ASN A 69 -3.65 -15.29 10.37
CA ASN A 69 -3.64 -16.72 10.66
C ASN A 69 -3.15 -17.09 12.06
N GLU A 70 -2.46 -16.19 12.77
CA GLU A 70 -1.82 -16.50 14.05
C GLU A 70 -2.28 -15.60 15.19
N GLU A 71 -2.64 -14.34 14.91
CA GLU A 71 -2.95 -13.37 15.95
C GLU A 71 -4.45 -13.35 16.26
N LYS A 72 -4.79 -13.26 17.56
CA LYS A 72 -6.19 -13.21 18.02
C LYS A 72 -6.99 -12.07 17.37
N GLU A 73 -6.35 -10.90 17.22
CA GLU A 73 -6.94 -9.75 16.54
C GLU A 73 -7.12 -10.01 15.04
N GLY A 74 -6.16 -10.67 14.39
CA GLY A 74 -6.26 -11.11 13.00
C GLY A 74 -7.41 -12.11 12.75
N PHE A 75 -7.72 -12.98 13.71
CA PHE A 75 -8.91 -13.84 13.64
C PHE A 75 -10.20 -13.05 13.59
N SER A 76 -10.28 -11.95 14.33
CA SER A 76 -11.47 -11.09 14.39
C SER A 76 -11.71 -10.32 13.09
N ASN A 77 -10.69 -10.12 12.25
CA ASN A 77 -10.81 -9.43 10.96
C ASN A 77 -11.51 -10.27 9.89
N LEU A 78 -11.33 -11.59 9.92
CA LEU A 78 -11.92 -12.52 8.95
C LEU A 78 -12.57 -13.70 9.69
N PRO A 79 -13.61 -13.44 10.51
CA PRO A 79 -14.16 -14.42 11.45
C PRO A 79 -14.87 -15.59 10.76
N HIS A 80 -15.28 -15.40 9.50
CA HIS A 80 -16.00 -16.41 8.71
C HIS A 80 -15.07 -17.34 7.92
N PHE A 81 -13.76 -17.09 7.91
CA PHE A 81 -12.81 -17.91 7.16
C PHE A 81 -12.17 -18.98 8.04
N LYS A 82 -12.23 -20.24 7.61
CA LYS A 82 -11.51 -21.34 8.26
C LYS A 82 -10.00 -21.07 8.19
N ARG A 83 -9.29 -21.34 9.29
CA ARG A 83 -7.84 -21.19 9.39
C ARG A 83 -7.11 -22.52 9.15
N PRO A 84 -5.90 -22.48 8.57
CA PRO A 84 -5.23 -21.30 8.01
C PRO A 84 -5.89 -20.84 6.68
N ILE A 85 -5.96 -19.53 6.46
CA ILE A 85 -6.27 -18.94 5.15
C ILE A 85 -5.08 -19.20 4.23
N SER A 86 -5.33 -19.71 3.02
CA SER A 86 -4.28 -19.88 2.02
C SER A 86 -3.81 -18.53 1.45
N LYS A 87 -2.58 -18.52 0.92
CA LYS A 87 -2.02 -17.35 0.23
C LYS A 87 -2.91 -16.88 -0.92
N GLU A 88 -3.45 -17.80 -1.72
CA GLU A 88 -4.31 -17.51 -2.86
C GLU A 88 -5.66 -16.90 -2.43
N THR A 89 -6.23 -17.43 -1.34
CA THR A 89 -7.47 -16.91 -0.76
C THR A 89 -7.25 -15.49 -0.26
N TYR A 90 -6.18 -15.27 0.51
CA TYR A 90 -5.88 -13.97 1.07
C TYR A 90 -5.52 -12.93 0.01
N TYR A 91 -4.74 -13.33 -0.99
CA TYR A 91 -4.45 -12.51 -2.16
C TYR A 91 -5.74 -12.09 -2.88
N SER A 92 -6.66 -13.03 -3.09
CA SER A 92 -7.96 -12.72 -3.71
C SER A 92 -8.82 -11.80 -2.84
N LEU A 93 -8.71 -11.89 -1.51
CA LEU A 93 -9.42 -10.98 -0.60
C LEU A 93 -8.89 -9.55 -0.66
N ILE A 94 -7.57 -9.36 -0.80
CA ILE A 94 -6.97 -8.02 -0.87
C ILE A 94 -7.04 -7.45 -2.29
N PHE A 95 -6.69 -8.24 -3.30
CA PHE A 95 -6.46 -7.78 -4.67
C PHE A 95 -7.48 -8.28 -5.69
N GLY A 96 -8.48 -9.06 -5.24
CA GLY A 96 -9.53 -9.59 -6.11
C GLY A 96 -10.44 -8.52 -6.70
N ALA A 97 -11.31 -8.95 -7.61
CA ALA A 97 -12.24 -8.08 -8.30
C ALA A 97 -13.14 -7.32 -7.31
N GLY A 98 -13.19 -5.99 -7.45
CA GLY A 98 -13.94 -5.09 -6.57
C GLY A 98 -13.12 -4.42 -5.48
N ASN A 99 -11.88 -4.87 -5.24
CA ASN A 99 -10.97 -4.21 -4.31
C ASN A 99 -10.26 -3.01 -4.95
N CYS A 100 -9.95 -2.01 -4.11
CA CYS A 100 -9.22 -0.82 -4.50
C CYS A 100 -7.70 -0.98 -4.39
N PHE A 101 -7.22 -2.02 -3.72
CA PHE A 101 -5.81 -2.35 -3.66
C PHE A 101 -5.42 -2.99 -5.00
N GLY A 102 -4.37 -2.47 -5.62
CA GLY A 102 -3.94 -2.95 -6.92
C GLY A 102 -3.40 -4.37 -6.84
N ASP A 103 -2.11 -4.47 -6.54
CA ASP A 103 -1.36 -5.73 -6.47
C ASP A 103 -0.14 -5.50 -5.56
N ILE A 104 0.67 -6.52 -5.33
CA ILE A 104 2.04 -6.36 -4.86
C ILE A 104 2.79 -5.40 -5.81
N GLY A 105 3.63 -4.55 -5.23
CA GLY A 105 4.31 -3.47 -5.93
C GLY A 105 3.39 -2.30 -6.27
N THR A 106 2.31 -2.11 -5.51
CA THR A 106 1.43 -0.94 -5.67
C THR A 106 1.37 -0.07 -4.45
N VAL A 107 1.16 1.22 -4.69
CA VAL A 107 0.69 2.16 -3.67
C VAL A 107 -0.74 2.56 -4.01
N CYS A 108 -1.60 2.57 -3.00
CA CYS A 108 -3.00 2.98 -3.12
C CYS A 108 -3.28 4.14 -2.17
N ILE A 109 -3.69 5.29 -2.71
CA ILE A 109 -3.99 6.50 -1.93
C ILE A 109 -5.39 6.96 -2.29
N LYS A 110 -6.23 7.17 -1.27
CA LYS A 110 -7.55 7.76 -1.46
C LYS A 110 -7.40 9.25 -1.78
N ILE A 111 -7.86 9.66 -2.96
CA ILE A 111 -7.77 11.05 -3.43
C ILE A 111 -9.10 11.81 -3.34
N SER A 112 -10.20 11.12 -3.05
CA SER A 112 -11.49 11.77 -2.80
C SER A 112 -11.64 12.31 -1.37
N SER A 113 -10.73 11.96 -0.47
CA SER A 113 -10.65 12.49 0.89
C SER A 113 -9.22 12.28 1.38
N ILE A 114 -8.46 13.37 1.47
CA ILE A 114 -7.05 13.39 1.85
C ILE A 114 -6.98 13.82 3.30
N SER A 115 -6.36 13.00 4.14
CA SER A 115 -6.11 13.34 5.53
C SER A 115 -4.75 14.04 5.68
N GLU A 116 -4.53 14.72 6.81
CA GLU A 116 -3.22 15.31 7.14
C GLU A 116 -2.08 14.28 7.08
N LYS A 117 -2.37 13.00 7.37
CA LYS A 117 -1.37 11.93 7.33
C LYS A 117 -0.95 11.57 5.91
N ASP A 118 -1.79 11.85 4.92
CA ASP A 118 -1.51 11.57 3.51
C ASP A 118 -0.70 12.70 2.87
N ILE A 119 -0.72 13.92 3.45
CA ILE A 119 -0.07 15.11 2.90
C ILE A 119 1.42 14.88 2.65
N ASP A 120 2.15 14.40 3.66
CA ASP A 120 3.60 14.16 3.55
C ASP A 120 3.90 13.13 2.46
N THR A 121 3.14 12.03 2.44
CA THR A 121 3.27 10.97 1.44
C THR A 121 3.02 11.49 0.02
N ILE A 122 1.97 12.27 -0.18
CA ILE A 122 1.64 12.81 -1.51
C ILE A 122 2.69 13.85 -1.92
N ARG A 123 3.18 14.70 -1.01
CA ARG A 123 4.28 15.64 -1.30
C ARG A 123 5.55 14.90 -1.72
N SER A 124 5.96 13.86 -0.99
CA SER A 124 7.11 13.03 -1.37
C SER A 124 6.90 12.36 -2.74
N LEU A 125 5.69 11.89 -3.05
CA LEU A 125 5.37 11.36 -4.38
C LEU A 125 5.42 12.43 -5.48
N GLN A 126 4.96 13.65 -5.21
CA GLN A 126 5.05 14.78 -6.13
C GLN A 126 6.51 15.17 -6.40
N GLU A 127 7.36 15.20 -5.38
CA GLU A 127 8.80 15.44 -5.53
C GLU A 127 9.48 14.29 -6.28
N PHE A 128 9.22 13.06 -5.89
CA PHE A 128 9.73 11.86 -6.57
C PHE A 128 9.32 11.85 -8.04
N SER A 129 8.10 12.28 -8.37
CA SER A 129 7.61 12.32 -9.76
C SER A 129 8.41 13.23 -10.71
N LYS A 130 9.17 14.18 -10.16
CA LYS A 130 10.04 15.09 -10.93
C LYS A 130 11.37 14.44 -11.32
N THR A 131 11.70 13.28 -10.75
CA THR A 131 12.98 12.59 -10.98
C THR A 131 12.94 11.68 -12.23
N PRO A 132 14.09 11.44 -12.89
CA PRO A 132 14.20 10.41 -13.93
C PRO A 132 13.88 9.00 -13.43
N GLU A 133 14.19 8.70 -12.17
CA GLU A 133 13.96 7.41 -11.52
C GLU A 133 12.47 7.06 -11.51
N PHE A 134 11.60 8.03 -11.24
CA PHE A 134 10.16 7.81 -11.27
C PHE A 134 9.68 7.24 -12.61
N LYS A 135 10.17 7.80 -13.73
CA LYS A 135 9.81 7.31 -15.07
C LYS A 135 10.35 5.90 -15.34
N LYS A 136 11.50 5.56 -14.75
CA LYS A 136 12.11 4.22 -14.87
C LYS A 136 11.32 3.19 -14.08
N LEU A 137 10.89 3.53 -12.87
CA LEU A 137 10.30 2.60 -11.89
C LEU A 137 8.78 2.43 -12.03
N ILE A 138 8.05 3.47 -12.44
CA ILE A 138 6.57 3.45 -12.46
C ILE A 138 6.00 2.96 -13.79
N ASN A 139 5.00 2.09 -13.71
CA ASN A 139 4.18 1.65 -14.82
C ASN A 139 2.99 2.60 -15.03
N PHE A 140 3.19 3.65 -15.82
CA PHE A 140 2.16 4.66 -16.12
C PHE A 140 0.92 4.08 -16.81
N ARG A 141 1.07 3.04 -17.64
CA ARG A 141 -0.05 2.44 -18.37
C ARG A 141 -0.99 1.68 -17.44
N LYS A 142 -0.45 0.99 -16.43
CA LYS A 142 -1.24 0.25 -15.43
C LYS A 142 -1.76 1.16 -14.30
N SER A 143 -1.07 2.26 -14.03
CA SER A 143 -1.42 3.22 -12.98
C SER A 143 -2.72 3.96 -13.27
N LYS A 144 -3.53 4.18 -12.23
CA LYS A 144 -4.85 4.83 -12.30
C LYS A 144 -4.85 6.12 -11.50
N ASN A 145 -5.46 7.17 -12.04
CA ASN A 145 -5.58 8.50 -11.42
C ASN A 145 -4.25 9.15 -10.98
N LEU A 146 -3.11 8.70 -11.53
CA LEU A 146 -1.79 9.17 -11.14
C LEU A 146 -1.61 10.69 -11.35
N GLN A 147 -1.99 11.22 -12.51
CA GLN A 147 -1.86 12.66 -12.77
C GLN A 147 -2.68 13.48 -11.78
N ARG A 148 -3.89 13.01 -11.43
CA ARG A 148 -4.77 13.67 -10.47
C ARG A 148 -4.13 13.71 -9.07
N LEU A 149 -3.50 12.62 -8.64
CA LEU A 149 -2.72 12.60 -7.39
C LEU A 149 -1.56 13.59 -7.44
N LEU A 150 -0.75 13.55 -8.50
CA LEU A 150 0.45 14.39 -8.63
C LEU A 150 0.13 15.89 -8.77
N GLN A 151 -1.08 16.24 -9.19
CA GLN A 151 -1.56 17.63 -9.30
C GLN A 151 -2.45 18.07 -8.14
N THR A 152 -2.62 17.22 -7.13
CA THR A 152 -3.39 17.57 -5.94
C THR A 152 -2.75 18.79 -5.26
N LYS A 153 -3.56 19.80 -4.92
CA LYS A 153 -3.13 20.96 -4.13
C LYS A 153 -3.13 20.57 -2.65
N ILE A 154 -1.99 20.74 -1.98
CA ILE A 154 -1.75 20.26 -0.61
C ILE A 154 -1.15 21.35 0.28
#